data_AF-X0ZZR9-F1
#
_entry.id   AF-X0ZZR9-F1
#
_cell.length_a   1.000
_cell.length_b   1.000
_cell.length_c   1.000
_cell.angle_alpha   90.00
_cell.angle_beta   90.00
_cell.angle_gamma   90.00
#
_symmetry.space_group_name_H-M   'P 1'
#
loop_
_entity.id
_entity.type
_entity.pdbx_description
1 polymer ?
#
loop_
_entity_poly.entity_id
_entity_poly.type
_entity_poly.pdbx_seq_one_letter_code
_entity_poly.pdbx_strand_id
1 'polypeptide(L)'
;MGKFGGTGNLWILWLLAAMFGSALTLASFMKLVHATFLGTSSSSPPKDISSSPREVGLSMTIPMVILASLCVGFGVFAYRLPLRLFILASVPGIPSPAEWIGWWQPGLATSLIIVGIIIGAVIYLLSKVRLFRESTSYIGGEEVSPEMKVSGVDFYDTVRNFSGLSKIYEAAEKKKLDFYDWGMAVCRAMANILQILDRAIDYIWRGLAHLAVLGGKGASLLHSGILPTYLAWYLIGLILLLLIFLL
;
A
#
# COMPACT_ATOMS: atom_id res chain seq x y z
N MET A 1 17.17 14.71 -22.13
CA MET A 1 17.98 14.54 -20.90
C MET A 1 17.52 15.56 -19.88
N GLY A 2 17.05 15.13 -18.71
CA GLY A 2 16.51 16.02 -17.67
C GLY A 2 17.57 16.95 -17.11
N LYS A 3 17.80 18.08 -17.78
CA LYS A 3 18.42 19.27 -17.21
C LYS A 3 17.33 20.12 -16.57
N PHE A 4 16.69 19.59 -15.52
CA PHE A 4 16.07 20.42 -14.50
C PHE A 4 16.87 20.18 -13.22
N GLY A 5 17.48 21.25 -12.74
CA GLY A 5 18.61 21.22 -11.81
C GLY A 5 18.34 20.49 -10.51
N GLY A 6 19.39 19.86 -9.99
CA GLY A 6 19.47 19.47 -8.58
C GLY A 6 19.75 18.01 -8.25
N THR A 7 20.18 17.13 -9.17
CA THR A 7 20.64 15.77 -8.78
C THR A 7 21.52 15.08 -9.84
N GLY A 8 22.65 15.70 -10.19
CA GLY A 8 23.47 15.33 -11.36
C GLY A 8 24.18 13.96 -11.38
N ASN A 9 23.95 13.04 -10.44
CA ASN A 9 24.55 11.71 -10.50
C ASN A 9 23.75 10.59 -9.80
N LEU A 10 22.61 10.87 -9.17
CA LEU A 10 21.85 9.82 -8.47
C LEU A 10 21.08 8.91 -9.43
N TRP A 11 20.80 9.33 -10.67
CA TRP A 11 20.02 8.56 -11.65
C TRP A 11 20.53 7.11 -11.81
N ILE A 12 21.83 6.89 -11.70
CA ILE A 12 22.43 5.55 -11.76
C ILE A 12 22.01 4.67 -10.57
N LEU A 13 21.91 5.24 -9.36
CA LEU A 13 21.43 4.53 -8.18
C LEU A 13 19.95 4.18 -8.32
N TRP A 14 19.13 5.08 -8.86
CA TRP A 14 17.72 4.80 -9.13
C TRP A 14 17.55 3.71 -10.19
N LEU A 15 18.36 3.72 -11.26
CA LEU A 15 18.35 2.66 -12.26
C LEU A 15 18.80 1.32 -11.67
N LEU A 16 19.85 1.32 -10.86
CA LEU A 16 20.34 0.10 -10.21
C LEU A 16 19.29 -0.46 -9.24
N ALA A 17 18.65 0.39 -8.45
CA ALA A 17 17.55 0.00 -7.58
C ALA A 17 16.36 -0.54 -8.38
N ALA A 18 16.00 0.08 -9.51
CA ALA A 18 14.91 -0.37 -10.37
C ALA A 18 15.20 -1.72 -11.04
N MET A 19 16.42 -1.92 -11.56
CA MET A 19 16.85 -3.20 -12.13
C MET A 19 16.86 -4.31 -11.06
N PHE A 20 17.39 -4.00 -9.87
CA PHE A 20 17.39 -4.93 -8.75
C PHE A 20 15.96 -5.29 -8.32
N GLY A 21 15.07 -4.30 -8.23
CA GLY A 21 13.64 -4.51 -7.96
C GLY A 21 12.97 -5.40 -9.01
N SER A 22 13.24 -5.17 -10.31
CA SER A 22 12.72 -6.02 -11.39
C SER A 22 13.17 -7.48 -11.23
N ALA A 23 14.43 -7.73 -10.87
CA ALA A 23 14.93 -9.09 -10.64
C ALA A 23 14.25 -9.75 -9.43
N LEU A 24 14.06 -9.02 -8.33
CA LEU A 24 13.36 -9.53 -7.15
C LEU A 24 11.88 -9.85 -7.44
N THR A 25 11.18 -9.02 -8.23
CA THR A 25 9.80 -9.31 -8.63
C THR A 25 9.71 -10.59 -9.47
N LEU A 26 10.62 -10.78 -10.43
CA LEU A 26 10.69 -12.00 -11.22
C LEU A 26 10.92 -13.24 -10.33
N ALA A 27 11.86 -13.15 -9.39
CA ALA A 27 12.14 -14.23 -8.44
C ALA A 27 10.91 -14.55 -7.56
N SER A 28 10.19 -13.54 -7.08
CA SER A 28 8.98 -13.72 -6.28
C SER A 28 7.84 -14.39 -7.08
N PHE A 29 7.61 -13.97 -8.33
CA PHE A 29 6.61 -14.63 -9.18
C PHE A 29 7.00 -16.07 -9.53
N MET A 30 8.29 -16.33 -9.80
CA MET A 30 8.78 -17.69 -10.03
C MET A 30 8.55 -18.58 -8.80
N LYS A 31 8.86 -18.07 -7.61
CA LYS A 31 8.58 -18.75 -6.32
C LYS A 31 7.10 -19.11 -6.21
N LEU A 32 6.22 -18.16 -6.49
CA LEU A 32 4.77 -18.35 -6.41
C LEU A 32 4.30 -19.41 -7.41
N VAL A 33 4.66 -19.28 -8.69
CA VAL A 33 4.23 -20.21 -9.75
C VAL A 33 4.73 -21.63 -9.44
N HIS A 34 5.99 -21.78 -9.05
CA HIS A 34 6.54 -23.09 -8.72
C HIS A 34 5.88 -23.69 -7.47
N ALA A 35 5.75 -22.92 -6.39
CA ALA A 35 5.20 -23.44 -5.14
C ALA A 35 3.71 -23.80 -5.23
N THR A 36 2.94 -23.12 -6.10
CA THR A 36 1.48 -23.29 -6.21
C THR A 36 1.05 -24.20 -7.35
N PHE A 37 1.65 -24.10 -8.54
CA PHE A 37 1.18 -24.80 -9.74
C PHE A 37 2.11 -25.94 -10.20
N LEU A 38 3.44 -25.76 -10.11
CA LEU A 38 4.42 -26.75 -10.59
C LEU A 38 4.91 -27.70 -9.49
N GLY A 39 4.58 -27.42 -8.23
CA GLY A 39 4.92 -28.27 -7.09
C GLY A 39 4.15 -29.58 -7.11
N THR A 40 4.74 -30.63 -6.54
CA THR A 40 4.07 -31.93 -6.44
C THR A 40 2.81 -31.84 -5.58
N SER A 41 1.71 -32.46 -6.02
CA SER A 41 0.47 -32.49 -5.23
C SER A 41 0.72 -33.18 -3.89
N SER A 42 0.19 -32.62 -2.80
CA SER A 42 0.25 -33.29 -1.50
C SER A 42 -0.57 -34.57 -1.57
N SER A 43 0.01 -35.70 -1.15
CA SER A 43 -0.63 -37.02 -1.15
C SER A 43 -1.78 -37.16 -0.14
N SER A 44 -2.03 -36.13 0.66
CA SER A 44 -3.11 -36.07 1.63
C SER A 44 -3.98 -34.85 1.33
N PRO A 45 -4.95 -34.94 0.40
CA PRO A 45 -5.96 -33.91 0.28
C PRO A 45 -6.63 -33.72 1.66
N PRO A 46 -6.98 -32.48 2.06
CA PRO A 46 -7.80 -32.25 3.24
C PRO A 46 -9.02 -33.15 3.17
N LYS A 47 -9.43 -33.73 4.31
CA LYS A 47 -10.49 -34.74 4.43
C LYS A 47 -11.82 -34.37 3.77
N ASP A 48 -12.01 -33.10 3.44
CA ASP A 48 -13.23 -32.50 2.86
C ASP A 48 -13.13 -32.18 1.34
N ILE A 49 -12.00 -32.47 0.67
CA ILE A 49 -11.80 -32.17 -0.76
C ILE A 49 -11.68 -33.48 -1.55
N SER A 50 -12.83 -34.09 -1.84
CA SER A 50 -12.93 -35.36 -2.59
C SER A 50 -13.08 -35.19 -4.11
N SER A 51 -12.91 -33.99 -4.66
CA SER A 51 -13.10 -33.75 -6.09
C SER A 51 -11.94 -32.96 -6.69
N SER A 52 -11.46 -33.45 -7.85
CA SER A 52 -10.57 -32.75 -8.78
C SER A 52 -10.88 -31.24 -8.82
N PRO A 53 -9.85 -30.35 -8.83
CA PRO A 53 -10.06 -28.91 -8.90
C PRO A 53 -11.00 -28.57 -10.07
N ARG A 54 -12.10 -27.89 -9.74
CA ARG A 54 -13.10 -27.49 -10.72
C ARG A 54 -12.64 -26.21 -11.42
N GLU A 55 -12.82 -26.17 -12.74
CA GLU A 55 -12.61 -24.95 -13.52
C GLU A 55 -13.44 -23.78 -12.99
N VAL A 56 -12.87 -22.59 -13.06
CA VAL A 56 -13.50 -21.37 -12.58
C VAL A 56 -14.74 -21.02 -13.39
N GLY A 57 -15.76 -20.47 -12.74
CA GLY A 57 -16.99 -20.04 -13.41
C GLY A 57 -16.77 -18.83 -14.33
N LEU A 58 -17.66 -18.65 -15.31
CA LEU A 58 -17.58 -17.57 -16.32
C LEU A 58 -17.44 -16.16 -15.71
N SER A 59 -18.03 -15.93 -14.54
CA SER A 59 -17.94 -14.65 -13.82
C SER A 59 -16.50 -14.27 -13.43
N MET A 60 -15.61 -15.24 -13.22
CA MET A 60 -14.19 -14.98 -12.94
C MET A 60 -13.36 -14.97 -14.23
N THR A 61 -13.71 -15.81 -15.21
CA THR A 61 -12.99 -15.90 -16.48
C THR A 61 -13.08 -14.61 -17.29
N ILE A 62 -14.25 -13.95 -17.32
CA ILE A 62 -14.44 -12.73 -18.11
C ILE A 62 -13.49 -11.60 -17.67
N PRO A 63 -13.43 -11.19 -16.38
CA PRO A 63 -12.45 -10.19 -15.94
C PRO A 63 -11.00 -10.57 -16.24
N MET A 64 -10.62 -11.84 -16.06
CA MET A 64 -9.25 -12.30 -16.33
C MET A 64 -8.88 -12.19 -17.81
N VAL A 65 -9.77 -12.60 -18.71
CA VAL A 65 -9.55 -12.51 -20.17
C VAL A 65 -9.49 -11.04 -20.61
N ILE A 66 -10.36 -10.18 -20.07
CA ILE A 66 -10.32 -8.74 -20.34
C ILE A 66 -8.97 -8.16 -19.91
N LEU A 67 -8.53 -8.44 -18.69
CA LEU A 67 -7.27 -7.91 -18.18
C LEU A 67 -6.06 -8.43 -18.95
N ALA A 68 -6.03 -9.72 -19.29
CA ALA A 68 -4.98 -10.32 -20.12
C ALA A 68 -4.92 -9.68 -21.52
N SER A 69 -6.10 -9.46 -22.13
CA SER A 69 -6.20 -8.80 -23.45
C SER A 69 -5.71 -7.36 -23.39
N LEU A 70 -6.05 -6.62 -22.33
CA LEU A 70 -5.56 -5.26 -22.09
C LEU A 70 -4.04 -5.24 -21.90
N CYS A 71 -3.47 -6.19 -21.13
CA CYS A 71 -2.01 -6.30 -20.95
C CYS A 71 -1.29 -6.50 -22.29
N VAL A 72 -1.78 -7.42 -23.14
CA VAL A 72 -1.20 -7.64 -24.47
C VAL A 72 -1.36 -6.40 -25.35
N GLY A 73 -2.55 -5.81 -25.40
CA GLY A 73 -2.82 -4.61 -26.20
C GLY A 73 -1.97 -3.41 -25.78
N PHE A 74 -1.84 -3.16 -24.48
CA PHE A 74 -1.04 -2.05 -23.95
C PHE A 74 0.46 -2.30 -24.14
N GLY A 75 0.91 -3.56 -24.06
CA GLY A 75 2.30 -3.92 -24.32
C GLY A 75 2.70 -3.75 -25.79
N VAL A 76 1.96 -4.37 -26.71
CA VAL A 76 2.27 -4.35 -28.16
C VAL A 76 2.11 -2.95 -28.74
N PHE A 77 1.08 -2.19 -28.32
CA PHE A 77 0.79 -0.86 -28.83
C PHE A 77 1.21 0.27 -27.87
N ALA A 78 2.28 0.06 -27.09
CA ALA A 78 2.70 0.96 -26.00
C ALA A 78 2.76 2.46 -26.39
N TYR A 79 3.36 2.80 -27.53
CA TYR A 79 3.47 4.21 -27.97
C TYR A 79 2.14 4.80 -28.44
N ARG A 80 1.29 3.99 -29.07
CA ARG A 80 0.06 4.46 -29.71
C ARG A 80 -1.07 4.62 -28.69
N LEU A 81 -1.13 3.74 -27.70
CA LEU A 81 -2.25 3.63 -26.79
C LEU A 81 -1.89 4.20 -25.41
N PRO A 82 -1.14 3.52 -24.52
CA PRO A 82 -0.94 4.04 -23.16
C PRO A 82 -0.11 5.32 -23.10
N LEU A 83 0.98 5.42 -23.86
CA LEU A 83 1.86 6.59 -23.80
C LEU A 83 1.19 7.84 -24.39
N ARG A 84 0.55 7.72 -25.56
CA ARG A 84 -0.12 8.85 -26.21
C ARG A 84 -1.34 9.34 -25.43
N LEU A 85 -2.18 8.43 -24.94
CA LEU A 85 -3.47 8.78 -24.33
C LEU A 85 -3.34 9.21 -22.86
N PHE A 86 -2.51 8.53 -22.06
CA PHE A 86 -2.45 8.80 -20.62
C PHE A 86 -1.28 9.71 -20.21
N ILE A 87 -0.08 9.50 -20.79
CA ILE A 87 1.14 10.13 -20.29
C ILE A 87 1.45 11.42 -21.05
N LEU A 88 1.63 11.33 -22.38
CA LEU A 88 2.02 12.47 -23.22
C LEU A 88 0.93 13.53 -23.32
N ALA A 89 -0.35 13.15 -23.20
CA ALA A 89 -1.45 14.11 -23.10
C ALA A 89 -1.41 14.94 -21.81
N SER A 90 -0.84 14.39 -20.74
CA SER A 90 -0.84 14.99 -19.40
C SER A 90 0.41 15.80 -19.08
N VAL A 91 1.51 15.61 -19.83
CA VAL A 91 2.80 16.28 -19.55
C VAL A 91 3.31 17.02 -20.79
N PRO A 92 3.13 18.36 -20.86
CA PRO A 92 3.64 19.15 -21.98
C PRO A 92 5.17 19.29 -21.92
N GLY A 93 5.84 19.24 -23.08
CA GLY A 93 7.27 19.52 -23.22
C GLY A 93 8.21 18.31 -23.27
N ILE A 94 7.69 17.09 -23.35
CA ILE A 94 8.51 15.88 -23.54
C ILE A 94 8.87 15.73 -25.03
N PRO A 95 10.16 15.54 -25.39
CA PRO A 95 10.56 15.31 -26.78
C PRO A 95 9.92 14.04 -27.34
N SER A 96 9.77 13.97 -28.66
CA SER A 96 9.15 12.84 -29.32
C SER A 96 9.83 11.51 -28.92
N PRO A 97 9.08 10.39 -28.78
CA PRO A 97 9.67 9.10 -28.39
C PRO A 97 10.82 8.60 -29.28
N ALA A 98 10.93 9.11 -30.51
CA ALA A 98 12.00 8.78 -31.45
C ALA A 98 13.36 9.38 -31.06
N GLU A 99 13.38 10.40 -30.21
CA GLU A 99 14.61 11.08 -29.76
C GLU A 99 15.15 10.53 -28.43
N TRP A 100 14.49 9.52 -27.86
CA TRP A 100 14.88 8.95 -26.57
C TRP A 100 16.08 8.00 -26.73
N ILE A 101 17.05 8.11 -25.82
CA ILE A 101 18.11 7.10 -25.67
C ILE A 101 17.48 5.81 -25.17
N GLY A 102 17.70 4.71 -25.90
CA GLY A 102 17.07 3.42 -25.63
C GLY A 102 15.83 3.19 -26.49
N TRP A 103 16.03 3.15 -27.81
CA TRP A 103 14.97 2.89 -28.77
C TRP A 103 14.37 1.49 -28.52
N TRP A 104 13.18 1.45 -27.92
CA TRP A 104 12.38 0.23 -27.79
C TRP A 104 11.30 0.20 -28.88
N GLN A 105 11.18 -0.92 -29.62
CA GLN A 105 10.12 -1.11 -30.62
C GLN A 105 9.28 -2.32 -30.23
N PRO A 106 8.22 -2.14 -29.42
CA PRO A 106 7.39 -3.25 -28.95
C PRO A 106 6.84 -4.09 -30.10
N GLY A 107 6.34 -3.44 -31.17
CA GLY A 107 5.79 -4.12 -32.33
C GLY A 107 6.79 -5.04 -33.03
N LEU A 108 8.03 -4.57 -33.28
CA LEU A 108 9.07 -5.41 -33.87
C LEU A 108 9.49 -6.52 -32.90
N ALA A 109 9.69 -6.21 -31.62
CA ALA A 109 10.05 -7.20 -30.62
C ALA A 109 9.02 -8.34 -30.53
N THR A 110 7.73 -8.03 -30.47
CA THR A 110 6.66 -9.02 -30.47
C THR A 110 6.66 -9.85 -31.75
N SER A 111 6.87 -9.23 -32.92
CA SER A 111 6.92 -9.96 -34.19
C SER A 111 8.08 -10.97 -34.22
N LEU A 112 9.26 -10.58 -33.72
CA LEU A 112 10.43 -11.46 -33.64
C LEU A 112 10.21 -12.61 -32.65
N ILE A 113 9.57 -12.35 -31.51
CA ILE A 113 9.20 -13.39 -30.54
C ILE A 113 8.25 -14.40 -31.17
N ILE A 114 7.21 -13.94 -31.88
CA ILE A 114 6.24 -14.83 -32.54
C ILE A 114 6.93 -15.68 -33.61
N VAL A 115 7.79 -15.08 -34.44
CA VAL A 115 8.58 -15.82 -35.44
C VAL A 115 9.46 -16.87 -34.77
N GLY A 116 10.14 -16.53 -33.67
CA GLY A 116 10.96 -17.47 -32.89
C GLY A 116 10.16 -18.66 -32.34
N ILE A 117 8.96 -18.40 -31.80
CA ILE A 117 8.06 -19.45 -31.31
C ILE A 117 7.60 -20.35 -32.46
N ILE A 118 7.21 -19.79 -33.60
CA ILE A 118 6.78 -20.56 -34.78
C ILE A 118 7.94 -21.45 -35.27
N ILE A 119 9.14 -20.90 -35.41
CA ILE A 119 10.33 -21.67 -35.81
C ILE A 119 10.60 -22.79 -34.80
N GLY A 120 10.58 -22.50 -33.50
CA GLY A 120 10.76 -23.49 -32.45
C GLY A 120 9.73 -24.62 -32.51
N ALA A 121 8.45 -24.28 -32.74
CA ALA A 121 7.38 -25.25 -32.90
C ALA A 121 7.56 -26.12 -34.16
N VAL A 122 7.99 -25.54 -35.29
CA VAL A 122 8.31 -26.29 -36.51
C VAL A 122 9.46 -27.26 -36.27
N ILE A 123 10.55 -26.83 -35.62
CA ILE A 123 11.68 -27.70 -35.26
C ILE A 123 11.23 -28.84 -34.33
N TYR A 124 10.37 -28.53 -33.35
CA TYR A 124 9.82 -29.51 -32.43
C TYR A 124 8.98 -30.58 -33.14
N LEU A 125 8.11 -30.17 -34.07
CA LEU A 125 7.27 -31.09 -34.86
C LEU A 125 8.07 -31.94 -35.86
N LEU A 126 9.13 -31.38 -36.45
CA LEU A 126 10.01 -32.10 -37.38
C LEU A 126 10.97 -33.04 -36.65
N SER A 127 11.31 -32.74 -35.39
CA SER A 127 12.05 -33.66 -34.52
C SER A 127 11.18 -34.88 -34.26
N LYS A 128 11.57 -36.05 -34.78
CA LYS A 128 10.95 -37.36 -34.51
C LYS A 128 11.22 -37.80 -33.06
N VAL A 129 10.75 -37.03 -32.07
CA VAL A 129 10.85 -37.37 -30.65
C VAL A 129 9.78 -38.41 -30.31
N ARG A 130 9.92 -39.63 -30.86
CA ARG A 130 8.95 -40.74 -30.74
C ARG A 130 9.27 -41.71 -29.60
N LEU A 131 10.19 -41.37 -28.70
CA LEU A 131 10.65 -42.27 -27.64
C LEU A 131 10.52 -41.60 -26.27
N PHE A 132 9.34 -41.08 -25.96
CA PHE A 132 9.02 -40.75 -24.57
C PHE A 132 8.57 -42.03 -23.89
N ARG A 133 9.48 -42.65 -23.13
CA ARG A 133 9.14 -43.67 -22.14
C ARG A 133 8.74 -42.93 -20.88
N GLU A 134 7.49 -43.13 -20.43
CA GLU A 134 7.11 -42.72 -19.09
C GLU A 134 7.92 -43.57 -18.09
N SER A 135 8.76 -42.91 -17.31
CA SER A 135 9.51 -43.49 -16.21
C SER A 135 9.06 -42.87 -14.90
N THR A 136 9.15 -43.62 -13.81
CA THR A 136 8.93 -43.08 -12.47
C THR A 136 9.92 -41.95 -12.22
N SER A 137 9.44 -40.87 -11.61
CA SER A 137 10.32 -39.80 -11.14
C SER A 137 11.21 -40.38 -10.04
N TYR A 138 12.50 -40.06 -10.09
CA TYR A 138 13.47 -40.48 -9.08
C TYR A 138 14.27 -39.29 -8.55
N ILE A 139 14.60 -39.32 -7.26
CA ILE A 139 15.52 -38.38 -6.61
C ILE A 139 16.61 -39.23 -5.97
N GLY A 140 17.88 -38.97 -6.29
CA GLY A 140 19.00 -39.74 -5.72
C GLY A 140 19.01 -41.24 -6.09
N GLY A 141 18.23 -41.66 -7.09
CA GLY A 141 18.10 -43.06 -7.51
C GLY A 141 16.97 -43.84 -6.83
N GLU A 142 16.23 -43.21 -5.92
CA GLU A 142 15.05 -43.80 -5.27
C GLU A 142 13.76 -43.25 -5.90
N GLU A 143 12.69 -44.04 -5.83
CA GLU A 143 11.36 -43.56 -6.19
C GLU A 143 10.94 -42.43 -5.24
N VAL A 144 10.35 -41.38 -5.81
CA VAL A 144 10.01 -40.18 -5.03
C VAL A 144 8.96 -40.50 -3.99
N SER A 145 9.36 -40.46 -2.71
CA SER A 145 8.43 -40.52 -1.58
C SER A 145 7.81 -39.13 -1.32
N PRO A 146 6.60 -39.08 -0.72
CA PRO A 146 5.96 -37.79 -0.39
C PRO A 146 6.75 -36.93 0.61
N GLU A 147 7.69 -37.53 1.35
CA GLU A 147 8.57 -36.85 2.30
C GLU A 147 9.76 -36.16 1.62
N MET A 148 10.13 -36.58 0.40
CA MET A 148 11.23 -35.99 -0.39
C MET A 148 10.83 -34.69 -1.11
N LYS A 149 9.74 -34.04 -0.69
CA LYS A 149 9.25 -32.82 -1.32
C LYS A 149 10.01 -31.60 -0.80
N VAL A 150 10.76 -30.96 -1.69
CA VAL A 150 11.32 -29.63 -1.43
C VAL A 150 10.25 -28.58 -1.73
N SER A 151 9.88 -27.77 -0.74
CA SER A 151 8.99 -26.64 -0.97
C SER A 151 9.73 -25.57 -1.78
N GLY A 152 9.05 -24.99 -2.77
CA GLY A 152 9.54 -23.77 -3.43
C GLY A 152 9.69 -22.59 -2.47
N VAL A 153 9.07 -22.67 -1.28
CA VAL A 153 9.22 -21.65 -0.23
C VAL A 153 10.59 -21.74 0.43
N ASP A 154 10.97 -22.96 0.81
CA ASP A 154 12.20 -23.29 1.55
C ASP A 154 13.44 -23.06 0.68
N PHE A 155 13.30 -23.13 -0.64
CA PHE A 155 14.39 -22.77 -1.58
C PHE A 155 14.96 -21.37 -1.33
N TYR A 156 14.16 -20.43 -0.81
CA TYR A 156 14.59 -19.06 -0.53
C TYR A 156 15.10 -18.86 0.91
N ASP A 157 15.15 -19.89 1.74
CA ASP A 157 15.63 -19.77 3.11
C ASP A 157 17.10 -19.36 3.18
N THR A 158 17.92 -19.69 2.17
CA THR A 158 19.30 -19.19 2.07
C THR A 158 19.35 -17.67 1.99
N VAL A 159 18.41 -17.04 1.27
CA VAL A 159 18.32 -15.57 1.15
C VAL A 159 17.79 -14.98 2.45
N ARG A 160 16.78 -15.60 3.06
CA ARG A 160 16.21 -15.17 4.36
C ARG A 160 17.25 -15.23 5.47
N ASN A 161 18.05 -16.30 5.52
CA ASN A 161 19.03 -16.57 6.58
C ASN A 161 20.39 -15.92 6.32
N PHE A 162 20.54 -15.13 5.25
CA PHE A 162 21.78 -14.41 4.98
C PHE A 162 22.10 -13.41 6.10
N SER A 163 23.35 -13.38 6.57
CA SER A 163 23.76 -12.72 7.82
C SER A 163 23.46 -11.22 7.91
N GLY A 164 23.31 -10.53 6.79
CA GLY A 164 22.89 -9.12 6.72
C GLY A 164 21.36 -8.91 6.65
N LEU A 165 20.61 -9.89 6.15
CA LEU A 165 19.17 -9.79 5.88
C LEU A 165 18.32 -10.46 6.94
N SER A 166 18.82 -11.50 7.62
CA SER A 166 18.06 -12.29 8.58
C SER A 166 17.42 -11.46 9.68
N LYS A 167 18.18 -10.52 10.26
CA LYS A 167 17.66 -9.60 11.28
C LYS A 167 16.56 -8.68 10.75
N ILE A 168 16.64 -8.26 9.49
CA ILE A 168 15.62 -7.41 8.85
C ILE A 168 14.35 -8.24 8.62
N TYR A 169 14.49 -9.48 8.12
CA TYR A 169 13.36 -10.40 7.96
C TYR A 169 12.71 -10.74 9.31
N GLU A 170 13.49 -11.04 10.34
CA GLU A 170 12.95 -11.27 11.69
C GLU A 170 12.23 -10.04 12.26
N ALA A 171 12.77 -8.83 12.03
CA ALA A 171 12.13 -7.59 12.45
C ALA A 171 10.81 -7.35 11.69
N ALA A 172 10.79 -7.66 10.39
CA ALA A 172 9.59 -7.61 9.57
C ALA A 172 8.53 -8.62 10.04
N GLU A 173 8.92 -9.86 10.35
CA GLU A 173 8.02 -10.91 10.87
C GLU A 173 7.46 -10.56 12.24
N LYS A 174 8.26 -9.90 13.09
CA LYS A 174 7.83 -9.35 14.39
C LYS A 174 7.03 -8.05 14.25
N LYS A 175 6.62 -7.66 13.04
CA LYS A 175 5.88 -6.43 12.71
C LYS A 175 6.54 -5.12 13.19
N LYS A 176 7.84 -5.14 13.47
CA LYS A 176 8.56 -3.95 13.95
C LYS A 176 8.71 -2.87 12.87
N LEU A 177 8.57 -3.26 11.60
CA LEU A 177 8.64 -2.38 10.44
C LEU A 177 7.24 -2.04 9.90
N ASP A 178 6.17 -2.33 10.66
CA ASP A 178 4.81 -2.03 10.24
C ASP A 178 4.50 -0.54 10.47
N PHE A 179 4.61 0.25 9.40
CA PHE A 179 4.32 1.69 9.42
C PHE A 179 2.86 1.99 9.81
N TYR A 180 1.93 1.07 9.56
CA TYR A 180 0.54 1.25 9.93
C TYR A 180 0.36 1.24 11.46
N ASP A 181 1.00 0.29 12.14
CA ASP A 181 0.96 0.20 13.60
C ASP A 181 1.59 1.44 14.25
N TRP A 182 2.69 1.93 13.68
CA TRP A 182 3.33 3.17 14.15
C TRP A 182 2.43 4.39 13.93
N GLY A 183 1.81 4.52 12.75
CA GLY A 183 0.85 5.58 12.45
C GLY A 183 -0.36 5.54 13.38
N MET A 184 -0.91 4.36 13.64
CA MET A 184 -2.02 4.17 14.56
C MET A 184 -1.68 4.58 15.99
N ALA A 185 -0.46 4.28 16.46
CA ALA A 185 0.01 4.73 17.76
C ALA A 185 0.07 6.26 17.85
N VAL A 186 0.58 6.93 16.81
CA VAL A 186 0.62 8.40 16.72
C VAL A 186 -0.80 9.00 16.73
N CYS A 187 -1.73 8.44 15.93
CA CYS A 187 -3.11 8.90 15.90
C CYS A 187 -3.78 8.77 17.28
N ARG A 188 -3.59 7.65 18.00
CA ARG A 188 -4.13 7.48 19.35
C ARG A 188 -3.53 8.46 20.34
N ALA A 189 -2.22 8.71 20.26
CA ALA A 189 -1.56 9.69 21.11
C ALA A 189 -2.15 11.10 20.89
N MET A 190 -2.33 11.49 19.63
CA MET A 190 -2.95 12.77 19.28
C MET A 190 -4.40 12.87 19.75
N ALA A 191 -5.20 11.81 19.59
CA ALA A 191 -6.58 11.75 20.07
C ALA A 191 -6.66 11.95 21.60
N ASN A 192 -5.77 11.31 22.35
CA ASN A 192 -5.70 11.49 23.80
C ASN A 192 -5.36 12.93 24.19
N ILE A 193 -4.40 13.56 23.51
CA ILE A 193 -4.04 14.97 23.76
C ILE A 193 -5.24 15.89 23.51
N LEU A 194 -5.93 15.72 22.39
CA LEU A 194 -7.11 16.50 22.05
C LEU A 194 -8.23 16.31 23.09
N GLN A 195 -8.44 15.08 23.55
CA GLN A 195 -9.43 14.80 24.59
C GLN A 195 -9.08 15.43 25.95
N ILE A 196 -7.80 15.48 26.30
CA ILE A 196 -7.33 16.17 27.52
C ILE A 196 -7.58 17.67 27.39
N LEU A 197 -7.28 18.26 26.24
CA LEU A 197 -7.50 19.68 25.98
C LEU A 197 -8.99 20.04 26.05
N ASP A 198 -9.84 19.25 25.41
CA ASP A 198 -11.30 19.41 25.43
C ASP A 198 -11.84 19.38 26.87
N ARG A 199 -11.43 18.37 27.65
CA ARG A 199 -11.78 18.26 29.08
C ARG A 199 -11.30 19.46 29.89
N ALA A 200 -10.09 19.96 29.63
CA ALA A 200 -9.56 21.13 30.34
C ALA A 200 -10.39 22.39 30.07
N ILE A 201 -10.78 22.61 28.81
CA ILE A 201 -11.68 23.70 28.41
C ILE A 201 -13.03 23.57 29.13
N ASP A 202 -13.59 22.37 29.17
CA ASP A 202 -14.83 22.06 29.86
C ASP A 202 -14.79 22.38 31.36
N TYR A 203 -13.69 22.04 32.04
CA TYR A 203 -13.51 22.36 33.45
C TYR A 203 -13.42 23.87 33.71
N ILE A 204 -12.71 24.61 32.83
CA ILE A 204 -12.61 26.07 32.93
C ILE A 204 -14.00 26.69 32.78
N TRP A 205 -14.78 26.28 31.78
CA TRP A 205 -16.13 26.78 31.55
C TRP A 205 -17.09 26.47 32.71
N ARG A 206 -17.03 25.25 33.26
CA ARG A 206 -17.83 24.88 34.45
C ARG A 206 -17.44 25.73 35.66
N GLY A 207 -16.15 25.98 35.87
CA GLY A 207 -15.66 26.86 36.92
C GLY A 207 -16.21 28.29 36.78
N LEU A 208 -16.11 28.88 35.58
CA LEU A 208 -16.67 30.19 35.27
C LEU A 208 -18.19 30.23 35.49
N ALA A 209 -18.92 29.20 35.07
CA ALA A 209 -20.36 29.10 35.27
C ALA A 209 -20.72 29.08 36.76
N HIS A 210 -19.99 28.33 37.59
CA HIS A 210 -20.20 28.32 39.04
C HIS A 210 -19.94 29.69 39.67
N LEU A 211 -18.87 30.39 39.25
CA LEU A 211 -18.59 31.75 39.71
C LEU A 211 -19.70 32.73 39.31
N ALA A 212 -20.20 32.63 38.08
CA ALA A 212 -21.31 33.46 37.61
C ALA A 212 -22.61 33.19 38.40
N VAL A 213 -22.93 31.94 38.69
CA VAL A 213 -24.10 31.57 39.50
C VAL A 213 -23.95 32.04 40.95
N LEU A 214 -22.76 31.92 41.55
CA LEU A 214 -22.48 32.46 42.88
C LEU A 214 -22.64 33.98 42.92
N GLY A 215 -22.10 34.69 41.92
CA GLY A 215 -22.28 36.13 41.75
C GLY A 215 -23.75 36.52 41.60
N GLY A 216 -24.51 35.79 40.78
CA GLY A 216 -25.95 35.99 40.59
C GLY A 216 -26.75 35.76 41.88
N LYS A 217 -26.44 34.71 42.65
CA LYS A 217 -27.04 34.49 43.98
C LYS A 217 -26.70 35.62 44.95
N GLY A 218 -25.46 36.09 44.96
CA GLY A 218 -25.06 37.26 45.76
C GLY A 218 -25.85 38.51 45.39
N ALA A 219 -25.99 38.80 44.09
CA ALA A 219 -26.80 39.91 43.59
C ALA A 219 -28.29 39.75 43.94
N SER A 220 -28.82 38.51 43.91
CA SER A 220 -30.20 38.23 44.30
C SER A 220 -30.47 38.56 45.77
N LEU A 221 -29.49 38.40 46.67
CA LEU A 221 -29.65 38.75 48.09
C LEU A 221 -29.76 40.27 48.32
N LEU A 222 -29.24 41.09 47.41
CA LEU A 222 -29.38 42.55 47.47
C LEU A 222 -30.81 43.02 47.12
N HIS A 223 -31.63 42.17 46.53
CA HIS A 223 -33.00 42.49 46.15
C HIS A 223 -34.00 42.05 47.24
N SER A 224 -34.31 42.95 48.17
CA SER A 224 -35.15 42.66 49.35
C SER A 224 -36.65 42.94 49.15
N GLY A 225 -37.07 43.54 48.03
CA GLY A 225 -38.48 43.88 47.75
C GLY A 225 -39.05 45.03 48.60
N ILE A 226 -38.21 45.65 49.45
CA ILE A 226 -38.59 46.71 50.39
C ILE A 226 -38.26 48.08 49.79
N LEU A 227 -39.28 48.92 49.54
CA LEU A 227 -39.16 50.21 48.84
C LEU A 227 -38.09 51.17 49.45
N PRO A 228 -38.02 51.36 50.79
CA PRO A 228 -36.98 52.21 51.41
C PRO A 228 -35.55 51.83 51.03
N THR A 229 -35.25 50.54 50.88
CA THR A 229 -33.90 50.04 50.58
C THR A 229 -33.46 50.48 49.18
N TYR A 230 -34.36 50.44 48.19
CA TYR A 230 -34.06 50.91 46.83
C TYR A 230 -33.85 52.42 46.76
N LEU A 231 -34.65 53.19 47.51
CA LEU A 231 -34.48 54.63 47.58
C LEU A 231 -33.13 55.03 48.19
N ALA A 232 -32.68 54.30 49.22
CA ALA A 232 -31.34 54.48 49.80
C ALA A 232 -30.23 54.17 48.78
N TRP A 233 -30.31 53.06 48.04
CA TRP A 233 -29.35 52.73 46.98
C TRP A 233 -29.31 53.80 45.87
N TYR A 234 -30.46 54.35 45.47
CA TYR A 234 -30.55 55.43 44.49
C TYR A 234 -29.86 56.72 44.98
N LEU A 235 -30.12 57.13 46.21
CA LEU A 235 -29.50 58.32 46.80
C LEU A 235 -27.99 58.15 46.97
N ILE A 236 -27.54 56.98 47.42
CA ILE A 236 -26.11 56.64 47.51
C ILE A 236 -25.48 56.70 46.11
N GLY A 237 -26.10 56.07 45.11
CA GLY A 237 -25.64 56.11 43.73
C GLY A 237 -25.53 57.53 43.16
N LEU A 238 -26.50 58.40 43.48
CA LEU A 238 -26.52 59.81 43.05
C LEU A 238 -25.40 60.62 43.73
N ILE A 239 -25.17 60.44 45.02
CA ILE A 239 -24.04 61.07 45.74
C ILE A 239 -22.72 60.60 45.14
N LEU A 240 -22.56 59.30 44.89
CA LEU A 240 -21.33 58.71 44.36
C LEU A 240 -21.04 59.19 42.93
N LEU A 241 -22.07 59.26 42.08
CA LEU A 241 -21.97 59.84 40.74
C LEU A 241 -21.57 61.33 40.81
N LEU A 242 -22.24 62.13 41.64
CA LEU A 242 -21.88 63.53 41.81
C LEU A 242 -20.42 63.68 42.27
N LEU A 243 -19.97 62.84 43.19
CA LEU A 243 -18.60 62.85 43.71
C LEU A 243 -17.58 62.46 42.64
N ILE A 244 -17.88 61.47 41.78
CA ILE A 244 -17.05 61.09 40.64
C ILE A 244 -17.01 62.20 39.58
N PHE A 245 -18.11 62.89 39.31
CA PHE A 245 -18.19 63.94 38.29
C PHE A 245 -17.67 65.31 38.78
N LEU A 246 -17.57 65.53 40.10
CA LEU A 246 -16.95 66.71 40.71
C LEU A 246 -15.43 66.56 40.91
N LEU A 247 -14.90 65.33 40.83
CA LEU A 247 -13.48 64.99 40.84
C LEU A 247 -12.90 65.01 39.42
#